data_AF-A0A9X3LAC5-F1
#
_entry.id   AF-A0A9X3LAC5-F1
#
_cell.length_a   1.000
_cell.length_b   1.000
_cell.length_c   1.000
_cell.angle_alpha   90.00
_cell.angle_beta   90.00
_cell.angle_gamma   90.00
#
_symmetry.space_group_name_H-M   'P 1'
#
loop_
_entity.id
_entity.type
_entity.pdbx_description
1 polymer ?
#
loop_
_entity_poly.entity_id
_entity_poly.type
_entity_poly.pdbx_seq_one_letter_code
_entity_poly.pdbx_strand_id
1 'polypeptide(L)'
;MFFKKKVVKDSYCIAIFAEKDLVENEYVHLVDRMKESGNVEVITEMELTSEFTVSLEKKFPNTEIKAPSFAVLKIDMDRVNEETKKMEKKFKWKKLFGTIHLDEYLVVEHNTMYDFTNTLLYTTNIEDVIEFLVQKNKV
;
A
#
# COMPACT_ATOMS: atom_id res chain seq x y z
N MET A 1 35.43 -9.47 -1.97
CA MET A 1 34.71 -8.36 -1.30
C MET A 1 33.27 -8.82 -1.10
N PHE A 2 32.89 -9.14 0.14
CA PHE A 2 31.54 -9.61 0.45
C PHE A 2 30.64 -8.40 0.69
N PHE A 3 29.88 -8.00 -0.32
CA PHE A 3 28.76 -7.09 -0.10
C PHE A 3 27.73 -7.84 0.74
N LYS A 4 27.68 -7.57 2.04
CA LYS A 4 26.54 -8.00 2.87
C LYS A 4 25.31 -7.37 2.25
N LYS A 5 24.48 -8.18 1.57
CA LYS A 5 23.14 -7.79 1.15
C LYS A 5 22.42 -7.31 2.41
N LYS A 6 22.13 -6.01 2.49
CA LYS A 6 21.24 -5.47 3.52
C LYS A 6 19.93 -6.24 3.35
N VAL A 7 19.51 -7.01 4.35
CA VAL A 7 18.19 -7.63 4.32
C VAL A 7 17.20 -6.47 4.42
N VAL A 8 16.67 -6.03 3.28
CA VAL A 8 15.61 -5.04 3.24
C VAL A 8 14.37 -5.78 3.75
N LYS A 9 13.89 -5.36 4.92
CA LYS A 9 12.65 -5.90 5.46
C LYS A 9 11.51 -5.50 4.53
N ASP A 10 10.61 -6.44 4.23
CA ASP A 10 9.47 -6.14 3.39
C ASP A 10 8.64 -5.01 4.02
N SER A 11 8.29 -4.00 3.23
CA SER A 11 7.41 -2.90 3.63
C SER A 11 6.03 -3.12 3.04
N TYR A 12 4.98 -2.76 3.78
CA TYR A 12 3.60 -2.97 3.39
C TYR A 12 2.81 -1.66 3.34
N CYS A 13 1.83 -1.60 2.44
CA CYS A 13 0.73 -0.64 2.51
C CYS A 13 -0.58 -1.36 2.77
N ILE A 14 -1.51 -0.67 3.43
CA ILE A 14 -2.83 -1.19 3.75
C ILE A 14 -3.89 -0.28 3.16
N ALA A 15 -4.84 -0.86 2.44
CA ALA A 15 -6.06 -0.20 2.03
C ALA A 15 -7.18 -0.59 3.00
N ILE A 16 -7.90 0.39 3.51
CA ILE A 16 -9.12 0.21 4.31
C ILE A 16 -10.29 0.60 3.41
N PHE A 17 -11.16 -0.36 3.09
CA PHE A 17 -12.41 -0.12 2.40
C PHE A 17 -13.50 -0.03 3.46
N ALA A 18 -13.96 1.18 3.78
CA ALA A 18 -15.03 1.38 4.75
C ALA A 18 -16.39 1.47 4.04
N GLU A 19 -17.47 1.07 4.72
CA GLU A 19 -18.85 1.32 4.22
C GLU A 19 -19.25 2.79 4.33
N LYS A 20 -18.67 3.48 5.31
CA LYS A 20 -18.85 4.90 5.62
C LYS A 20 -17.53 5.43 6.13
N ASP A 21 -17.30 6.72 5.93
CA ASP A 21 -16.11 7.41 6.44
C ASP A 21 -15.88 7.05 7.90
N LEU A 22 -14.69 6.53 8.19
CA LEU A 22 -14.30 6.23 9.56
C LEU A 22 -14.20 7.53 10.36
N VAL A 23 -14.75 7.50 11.58
CA VAL A 23 -14.56 8.65 12.49
C VAL A 23 -13.08 8.69 12.89
N GLU A 24 -12.50 9.90 12.99
CA GLU A 24 -11.06 10.12 13.20
C GLU A 24 -10.45 9.23 14.30
N ASN A 25 -11.13 9.12 15.43
CA ASN A 25 -10.72 8.29 16.57
C ASN A 25 -10.73 6.79 16.27
N GLU A 26 -11.69 6.29 15.48
CA GLU A 26 -11.70 4.89 15.04
C GLU A 26 -10.53 4.63 14.08
N TYR A 27 -10.31 5.55 13.14
CA TYR A 27 -9.20 5.47 12.19
C TYR A 27 -7.83 5.44 12.89
N VAL A 28 -7.59 6.36 13.84
CA VAL A 28 -6.34 6.43 14.61
C VAL A 28 -6.08 5.11 15.36
N HIS A 29 -7.09 4.57 16.05
CA HIS A 29 -6.93 3.29 16.76
C HIS A 29 -6.61 2.12 15.83
N LEU A 30 -7.21 2.06 14.64
CA LEU A 30 -6.92 1.03 13.64
C LEU A 30 -5.48 1.17 13.12
N VAL A 31 -5.08 2.40 12.78
CA VAL A 31 -3.75 2.72 12.24
C VAL A 31 -2.66 2.36 13.24
N ASP A 32 -2.81 2.75 14.50
CA ASP A 32 -1.81 2.49 15.55
C ASP A 32 -1.60 0.98 15.72
N ARG A 33 -2.70 0.21 15.84
CA ARG A 33 -2.64 -1.25 15.97
C ARG A 33 -1.89 -1.91 14.81
N MET A 34 -2.17 -1.50 13.57
CA MET A 34 -1.51 -2.06 12.39
C MET A 34 -0.02 -1.69 12.32
N LYS A 35 0.32 -0.43 12.61
CA LYS A 35 1.72 0.05 12.61
C LYS A 35 2.57 -0.59 13.70
N GLU A 36 2.00 -0.85 14.88
CA GLU A 36 2.71 -1.56 15.96
C GLU A 36 2.98 -3.03 15.62
N SER A 37 2.21 -3.61 14.70
CA SER A 37 2.23 -5.05 14.41
C SER A 37 3.26 -5.45 13.34
N GLY A 38 3.64 -4.53 12.44
CA GLY A 38 4.53 -4.85 11.32
C GLY A 38 5.15 -3.64 10.65
N ASN A 39 5.93 -3.89 9.60
CA ASN A 39 6.59 -2.85 8.81
C ASN A 39 5.60 -2.23 7.79
N VAL A 40 4.72 -1.35 8.28
CA VAL A 40 3.69 -0.68 7.49
C VAL A 40 4.10 0.77 7.22
N GLU A 41 4.23 1.14 5.95
CA GLU A 41 4.63 2.50 5.56
C GLU A 41 3.42 3.43 5.47
N VAL A 42 2.31 2.93 4.91
CA VAL A 42 1.11 3.73 4.66
C VAL A 42 -0.15 2.92 4.84
N ILE A 43 -1.16 3.57 5.42
CA ILE A 43 -2.51 3.05 5.58
C ILE A 43 -3.44 4.11 5.00
N THR A 44 -4.33 3.74 4.11
CA THR A 44 -5.23 4.69 3.45
C THR A 44 -6.64 4.13 3.43
N GLU A 45 -7.57 4.95 3.88
CA GLU A 45 -8.99 4.71 3.65
C GLU A 45 -9.33 5.09 2.21
N MET A 46 -10.02 4.19 1.50
CA MET A 46 -10.34 4.37 0.10
C MET A 46 -11.63 3.67 -0.30
N GLU A 47 -12.25 4.16 -1.36
CA GLU A 47 -13.43 3.54 -1.95
C GLU A 47 -13.05 2.29 -2.74
N LEU A 48 -13.89 1.26 -2.63
CA LEU A 48 -13.76 0.05 -3.43
C LEU A 48 -14.27 0.29 -4.85
N THR A 49 -13.36 0.71 -5.74
CA THR A 49 -13.68 0.96 -7.16
C THR A 49 -13.83 -0.33 -7.95
N SER A 50 -14.50 -0.28 -9.11
CA SER A 50 -14.64 -1.43 -10.01
C SER A 50 -13.29 -2.00 -10.48
N GLU A 51 -12.29 -1.14 -10.69
CA GLU A 51 -10.93 -1.55 -11.07
C GLU A 51 -10.25 -2.35 -9.97
N PHE A 52 -10.40 -1.92 -8.72
CA PHE A 52 -9.85 -2.63 -7.57
C PHE A 52 -10.56 -3.95 -7.36
N THR A 53 -11.89 -3.97 -7.48
CA THR A 53 -12.70 -5.19 -7.39
C THR A 53 -12.27 -6.23 -8.40
N VAL A 54 -12.12 -5.87 -9.69
CA VAL A 54 -11.67 -6.80 -10.73
C VAL A 54 -10.28 -7.37 -10.41
N SER A 55 -9.37 -6.53 -9.92
CA SER A 55 -8.02 -6.96 -9.54
C SER A 55 -8.02 -7.92 -8.35
N LEU A 56 -8.86 -7.64 -7.35
CA LEU A 56 -9.01 -8.45 -6.14
C LEU A 56 -9.74 -9.77 -6.42
N GLU A 57 -10.84 -9.77 -7.18
CA GLU A 57 -11.58 -10.98 -7.58
C GLU A 57 -10.69 -11.93 -8.37
N LYS A 58 -9.85 -11.39 -9.28
CA LYS A 58 -8.90 -12.22 -10.03
C LYS A 58 -7.87 -12.88 -9.11
N LYS A 59 -7.47 -12.20 -8.04
CA LYS A 59 -6.45 -12.70 -7.10
C LYS A 59 -7.02 -13.62 -6.02
N PHE A 60 -8.25 -13.34 -5.59
CA PHE A 60 -8.97 -14.05 -4.54
C PHE A 60 -10.34 -14.52 -5.07
N PRO A 61 -10.38 -15.46 -6.03
CA PRO A 61 -11.61 -15.84 -6.74
C PRO A 61 -12.67 -16.53 -5.85
N ASN A 62 -12.27 -16.97 -4.65
CA ASN A 62 -13.15 -17.62 -3.68
C ASN A 62 -13.50 -16.70 -2.49
N THR A 63 -13.21 -15.40 -2.62
CA THR A 63 -13.46 -14.41 -1.56
C THR A 63 -14.42 -13.36 -2.09
N GLU A 64 -15.47 -13.09 -1.31
CA GLU A 64 -16.40 -12.01 -1.61
C GLU A 64 -15.71 -10.66 -1.41
N ILE A 65 -15.64 -9.85 -2.46
CA ILE A 65 -15.01 -8.52 -2.42
C ILE A 65 -16.09 -7.48 -2.08
N LYS A 66 -16.03 -6.91 -0.88
CA LYS A 66 -16.99 -5.92 -0.37
C LYS A 66 -16.39 -5.02 0.70
N ALA A 67 -17.02 -3.89 0.98
CA ALA A 67 -16.78 -3.14 2.20
C ALA A 67 -17.68 -3.68 3.35
N PRO A 68 -17.26 -3.60 4.63
CA PRO A 68 -15.95 -3.15 5.08
C PRO A 68 -14.89 -4.25 4.90
N SER A 69 -13.69 -3.88 4.45
CA SER A 69 -12.58 -4.82 4.28
C SER A 69 -11.21 -4.15 4.28
N PHE A 70 -10.18 -4.99 4.30
CA PHE A 70 -8.78 -4.60 4.32
C PHE A 70 -8.04 -5.33 3.19
N ALA A 71 -7.13 -4.63 2.53
CA ALA A 71 -6.13 -5.24 1.66
C ALA A 71 -4.73 -4.90 2.15
N VAL A 72 -3.87 -5.89 2.33
CA VAL A 72 -2.45 -5.70 2.64
C VAL A 72 -1.64 -5.96 1.37
N LEU A 73 -0.86 -4.98 0.93
CA LEU A 73 -0.04 -5.09 -0.26
C LEU A 73 1.43 -4.91 0.13
N LYS A 74 2.32 -5.64 -0.55
CA LYS A 74 3.76 -5.42 -0.42
C LYS A 74 4.18 -4.27 -1.31
N ILE A 75 4.95 -3.35 -0.75
CA ILE A 75 5.52 -2.23 -1.49
C ILE A 75 6.73 -2.73 -2.27
N ASP A 76 6.65 -2.57 -3.59
CA ASP A 76 7.79 -2.76 -4.49
C ASP A 76 8.55 -1.43 -4.62
N MET A 77 9.50 -1.20 -3.72
CA MET A 77 10.30 0.03 -3.70
C MET A 77 11.14 0.21 -4.97
N ASP A 78 11.52 -0.88 -5.65
CA ASP A 78 12.25 -0.78 -6.91
C ASP A 78 11.32 -0.21 -8.00
N ARG A 79 10.09 -0.71 -8.09
CA ARG A 79 9.08 -0.18 -9.00
C ARG A 79 8.69 1.27 -8.68
N VAL A 80 8.49 1.62 -7.40
CA VAL A 80 8.22 3.01 -7.00
C VAL A 80 9.34 3.94 -7.49
N ASN A 81 10.60 3.56 -7.28
CA ASN A 81 11.74 4.33 -7.75
C ASN A 81 11.81 4.41 -9.29
N GLU A 82 11.45 3.35 -10.00
CA GLU A 82 11.41 3.34 -11.46
C GLU A 82 10.33 4.27 -12.01
N GLU A 83 9.10 4.22 -11.47
CA GLU A 83 7.99 5.08 -11.89
C GLU A 83 8.27 6.55 -11.56
N THR A 84 8.83 6.85 -10.38
CA THR A 84 9.28 8.20 -10.04
C THR A 84 10.32 8.71 -11.04
N LYS A 85 11.32 7.90 -11.43
CA LYS A 85 12.30 8.27 -12.46
C LYS A 85 11.66 8.46 -13.84
N LYS A 86 10.63 7.70 -14.20
CA LYS A 86 9.89 7.88 -15.46
C LYS A 86 9.14 9.21 -15.47
N MET A 87 8.46 9.55 -14.37
CA MET A 87 7.79 10.84 -14.19
C MET A 87 8.79 12.00 -14.30
N GLU A 88 9.91 11.91 -13.59
CA GLU A 88 10.99 12.91 -13.65
C GLU A 88 11.54 13.11 -15.06
N LYS A 89 11.73 12.02 -15.83
CA LYS A 89 12.17 12.08 -17.24
C LYS A 89 11.12 12.74 -18.13
N LYS A 90 9.83 12.45 -17.90
CA LYS A 90 8.72 13.10 -18.61
C LYS A 90 8.70 14.61 -18.34
N PHE A 91 9.00 15.01 -17.11
CA PHE A 91 9.10 16.40 -16.68
C PHE A 91 10.55 16.92 -16.62
N LYS A 92 11.45 16.44 -17.48
CA LYS A 92 12.90 16.76 -17.44
C LYS A 92 13.22 18.26 -17.32
N TRP A 93 12.44 19.12 -17.98
CA TRP A 93 12.62 20.57 -17.89
C TRP A 93 12.20 21.11 -16.53
N LYS A 94 11.03 20.69 -16.01
CA LYS A 94 10.62 21.04 -14.65
C LYS A 94 11.62 20.52 -13.62
N LYS A 95 12.16 19.31 -13.80
CA LYS A 95 13.22 18.76 -12.95
C LYS A 95 14.47 19.63 -12.98
N LEU A 96 14.93 20.05 -14.17
CA LEU A 96 16.11 20.90 -14.33
C LEU A 96 15.94 22.24 -13.61
N PHE A 97 14.73 22.81 -13.61
CA PHE A 97 14.40 24.05 -12.90
C PHE A 97 13.90 23.84 -11.47
N GLY A 98 13.88 22.60 -10.96
CA GLY A 98 13.41 22.30 -9.60
C GLY A 98 11.93 22.60 -9.35
N THR A 99 11.09 22.57 -10.38
CA THR A 99 9.68 23.00 -10.33
C THR A 99 8.66 21.86 -10.43
N ILE A 100 9.08 20.61 -10.20
CA ILE A 100 8.12 19.50 -10.02
C ILE A 100 7.49 19.66 -8.63
N HIS A 101 6.16 19.75 -8.58
CA HIS A 101 5.43 19.88 -7.33
C HIS A 101 5.49 18.57 -6.52
N LEU A 102 5.49 18.65 -5.20
CA LEU A 102 5.52 17.46 -4.33
C LEU A 102 4.37 16.50 -4.64
N ASP A 103 3.17 17.04 -4.92
CA ASP A 103 1.98 16.25 -5.24
C ASP A 103 2.18 15.32 -6.45
N GLU A 104 3.02 15.70 -7.42
CA GLU A 104 3.31 14.84 -8.58
C GLU A 104 4.09 13.59 -8.17
N TYR A 105 4.98 13.70 -7.18
CA TYR A 105 5.67 12.56 -6.60
C TYR A 105 4.70 11.71 -5.79
N LEU A 106 3.91 12.34 -4.92
CA LEU A 106 2.96 11.64 -4.05
C LEU A 106 1.93 10.83 -4.85
N VAL A 107 1.42 11.39 -5.96
CA VAL A 107 0.48 10.67 -6.85
C VAL A 107 1.13 9.44 -7.49
N VAL A 108 2.37 9.56 -7.97
CA VAL A 108 3.09 8.42 -8.58
C VAL A 108 3.39 7.35 -7.54
N GLU A 109 3.86 7.74 -6.36
CA GLU A 109 4.14 6.82 -5.26
C GLU A 109 2.87 6.11 -4.81
N HIS A 110 1.79 6.86 -4.54
CA HIS A 110 0.50 6.32 -4.13
C HIS A 110 -0.04 5.31 -5.15
N ASN A 111 -0.12 5.68 -6.42
CA ASN A 111 -0.63 4.79 -7.48
C ASN A 111 0.24 3.54 -7.66
N THR A 112 1.55 3.65 -7.44
CA THR A 112 2.46 2.50 -7.58
C THR A 112 2.40 1.58 -6.38
N MET A 113 2.21 2.13 -5.17
CA MET A 113 2.06 1.35 -3.94
C MET A 113 0.73 0.58 -3.92
N TYR A 114 -0.36 1.18 -4.39
CA TYR A 114 -1.69 0.57 -4.41
C TYR A 114 -2.00 -0.21 -5.70
N ASP A 115 -1.06 -1.06 -6.12
CA ASP A 115 -1.32 -2.03 -7.18
C ASP A 115 -1.97 -3.30 -6.60
N PHE A 116 -3.30 -3.35 -6.63
CA PHE A 116 -4.09 -4.46 -6.06
C PHE A 116 -3.81 -5.84 -6.67
N THR A 117 -3.16 -5.91 -7.84
CA THR A 117 -2.69 -7.20 -8.37
C THR A 117 -1.59 -7.82 -7.50
N ASN A 118 -0.92 -7.02 -6.67
CA ASN A 118 0.12 -7.44 -5.72
C ASN A 118 -0.38 -7.63 -4.28
N THR A 119 -1.69 -7.56 -4.04
CA THR A 119 -2.30 -7.80 -2.72
C THR A 119 -1.89 -9.15 -2.14
N LEU A 120 -1.40 -9.19 -0.91
CA LEU A 120 -0.98 -10.43 -0.23
C LEU A 120 -2.07 -10.99 0.68
N LEU A 121 -2.92 -10.12 1.20
CA LEU A 121 -4.06 -10.49 2.05
C LEU A 121 -5.24 -9.60 1.69
N TYR A 122 -6.42 -10.20 1.59
CA TYR A 122 -7.70 -9.49 1.55
C TYR A 122 -8.65 -10.15 2.57
N THR A 123 -9.24 -9.36 3.46
CA THR A 123 -10.05 -9.87 4.58
C THR A 123 -11.03 -8.81 5.08
N THR A 124 -12.13 -9.23 5.69
CA THR A 124 -13.05 -8.34 6.43
C THR A 124 -12.69 -8.24 7.92
N ASN A 125 -11.68 -8.98 8.39
CA ASN A 125 -11.29 -9.06 9.79
C ASN A 125 -9.91 -8.42 10.02
N ILE A 126 -9.86 -7.42 10.90
CA ILE A 126 -8.59 -6.77 11.25
C ILE A 126 -7.62 -7.72 11.97
N GLU A 127 -8.10 -8.68 12.75
CA GLU A 127 -7.19 -9.59 13.46
C GLU A 127 -6.35 -10.42 12.49
N ASP A 128 -6.89 -10.78 11.32
CA ASP A 128 -6.15 -11.47 10.27
C ASP A 128 -5.04 -10.56 9.69
N VAL A 129 -5.29 -9.25 9.57
CA VAL A 129 -4.30 -8.26 9.14
C VAL A 129 -3.17 -8.18 10.16
N ILE A 130 -3.51 -8.07 11.45
CA ILE A 130 -2.55 -8.01 12.55
C ILE A 130 -1.71 -9.29 12.59
N GLU A 131 -2.34 -10.46 12.50
CA GLU A 131 -1.64 -11.74 12.48
C GLU A 131 -0.68 -11.83 11.30
N PHE A 132 -1.13 -11.46 10.10
CA PHE A 132 -0.29 -11.43 8.91
C PHE A 132 0.96 -10.55 9.11
N LEU A 133 0.77 -9.33 9.63
CA LEU A 133 1.86 -8.39 9.87
C LEU A 133 2.85 -8.93 10.91
N VAL A 134 2.37 -9.48 12.03
CA VAL A 134 3.20 -10.09 13.07
C VAL A 134 4.00 -11.28 12.52
N GLN A 135 3.38 -12.14 11.71
CA GLN A 135 4.06 -13.27 11.08
C GLN A 135 5.19 -12.80 10.15
N LYS A 136 4.95 -11.76 9.34
CA LYS A 136 5.95 -11.19 8.43
C LYS A 136 7.06 -10.41 9.15
N ASN A 137 6.77 -9.84 10.32
CA ASN A 137 7.73 -9.06 11.10
C ASN A 137 8.77 -9.95 11.82
N LYS A 138 8.46 -11.23 12.05
CA LYS A 138 9.36 -12.23 12.67
C LYS A 138 10.40 -12.81 11.70
N VAL A 139 10.22 -12.61 10.40
CA VAL A 139 11.12 -13.04 9.32
C VAL A 139 12.13 -11.93 9.01
#